data_AF-A0AAD7G325-F1
#
_entry.id   AF-A0AAD7G325-F1
#
_cell.length_a   1.000
_cell.length_b   1.000
_cell.length_c   1.000
_cell.angle_alpha   90.00
_cell.angle_beta   90.00
_cell.angle_gamma   90.00
#
_symmetry.space_group_name_H-M   'P 1'
#
loop_
_entity.id
_entity.type
_entity.pdbx_description
1 polymer ?
#
loop_
_entity_poly.entity_id
_entity_poly.type
_entity_poly.pdbx_seq_one_letter_code
_entity_poly.pdbx_strand_id
1 'polypeptide(L)'
;STSAVHAVSLVDPLTHSSELLQLLDISLSPPVIEYVVDRVSEAVNNALASGGVKSFTWTTLCRRRFSSWVSTVLSRAEITLPTVLVALAYLDRAAPELCIARQDWAHERVFLGTLVCGSKYTNDASLKNGHWAICTGVFGRRDIGRIEREMLEVLEWRLSVCERDVLAHHQGLMRAAGEVAAWQRPQHQRTASTSSTGSLPGLSPPSSPESSPSVSPRTP
;
A
#
# COMPACT_ATOMS: atom_id res chain seq x y z
N SER A 1 9.00 32.05 -1.11
CA SER A 1 8.29 31.25 -2.13
C SER A 1 7.07 30.65 -1.50
N THR A 2 5.90 30.91 -2.08
CA THR A 2 4.57 30.60 -1.53
C THR A 2 4.40 29.10 -1.33
N SER A 3 4.24 28.65 -0.07
CA SER A 3 3.74 27.30 0.21
C SER A 3 2.35 27.18 -0.42
N ALA A 4 2.25 26.39 -1.49
CA ALA A 4 0.98 26.19 -2.16
C ALA A 4 0.00 25.59 -1.14
N VAL A 5 -1.08 26.31 -0.84
CA VAL A 5 -2.18 25.78 -0.05
C VAL A 5 -2.64 24.50 -0.75
N HIS A 6 -2.65 23.38 -0.01
CA HIS A 6 -3.08 22.09 -0.56
C HIS A 6 -4.48 22.26 -1.18
N ALA A 7 -4.76 21.62 -2.31
CA ALA A 7 -5.99 21.85 -3.10
C ALA A 7 -7.30 21.61 -2.32
N VAL A 8 -7.21 20.90 -1.19
CA VAL A 8 -8.33 20.54 -0.29
C VAL A 8 -8.32 21.37 1.01
N SER A 9 -7.37 22.29 1.19
CA SER A 9 -7.24 23.12 2.38
C SER A 9 -7.62 24.57 2.11
N LEU A 10 -8.33 25.20 3.05
CA LEU A 10 -8.58 26.65 3.08
C LEU A 10 -7.67 27.37 4.09
N VAL A 11 -6.75 26.64 4.72
CA VAL A 11 -5.89 27.11 5.81
C VAL A 11 -4.43 26.96 5.39
N ASP A 12 -3.58 27.87 5.87
CA ASP A 12 -2.15 27.88 5.62
C ASP A 12 -1.53 26.51 5.93
N PRO A 13 -0.78 25.89 4.99
CA PRO A 13 -0.02 24.66 5.21
C PRO A 13 0.79 24.61 6.50
N LEU A 14 1.30 25.75 6.99
CA LEU A 14 2.08 25.83 8.23
C LEU A 14 1.25 25.52 9.50
N THR A 15 -0.07 25.54 9.40
CA THR A 15 -0.99 25.16 10.49
C THR A 15 -1.29 23.66 10.52
N HIS A 16 -0.92 22.92 9.47
CA HIS A 16 -1.15 21.48 9.38
C HIS A 16 0.01 20.71 10.00
N SER A 17 -0.28 19.55 10.59
CA SER A 17 0.76 18.59 10.98
C SER A 17 1.53 18.16 9.73
N SER A 18 2.86 18.20 9.80
CA SER A 18 3.76 17.82 8.71
C SER A 18 3.57 16.36 8.28
N GLU A 19 3.23 15.51 9.25
CA GLU A 19 2.97 14.08 9.09
C GLU A 19 1.69 13.83 8.29
N LEU A 20 0.64 14.64 8.50
CA LEU A 20 -0.58 14.56 7.71
C LEU A 20 -0.35 14.96 6.26
N LEU A 21 0.45 16.02 6.02
CA LEU A 21 0.79 16.45 4.67
C LEU A 21 1.58 15.37 3.92
N GLN A 22 2.54 14.71 4.60
CA GLN A 22 3.28 13.59 4.03
C GLN A 22 2.35 12.43 3.63
N LEU A 23 1.33 12.14 4.43
CA LEU A 23 0.35 11.12 4.10
C LEU A 23 -0.46 11.47 2.84
N LEU A 24 -0.78 12.75 2.62
CA LEU A 24 -1.53 13.17 1.43
C LEU A 24 -0.73 13.01 0.13
N ASP A 25 0.61 13.06 0.21
CA ASP A 25 1.50 12.90 -0.95
C ASP A 25 1.71 11.42 -1.35
N ILE A 26 1.24 10.47 -0.55
CA ILE A 26 1.37 9.05 -0.86
C ILE A 26 0.38 8.64 -1.96
N SER A 27 0.89 7.95 -2.98
CA SER A 27 0.06 7.30 -3.99
C SER A 27 -0.36 5.89 -3.55
N LEU A 28 -1.55 5.44 -3.99
CA LEU A 28 -2.04 4.07 -3.79
C LEU A 28 -1.28 3.05 -4.67
N SER A 29 0.01 2.94 -4.40
CA SER A 29 0.94 2.01 -5.04
C SER A 29 0.74 0.58 -4.54
N PRO A 30 1.26 -0.45 -5.24
CA PRO A 30 1.12 -1.84 -4.82
C PRO A 30 1.58 -2.12 -3.37
N PRO A 31 2.72 -1.59 -2.87
CA PRO A 31 3.10 -1.79 -1.47
C PRO A 31 2.13 -1.17 -0.46
N VAL A 32 1.54 -0.01 -0.80
CA VAL A 32 0.51 0.63 0.05
C VAL A 32 -0.77 -0.21 0.08
N ILE A 33 -1.15 -0.79 -1.05
CA ILE A 33 -2.28 -1.73 -1.12
C ILE A 33 -1.98 -2.99 -0.28
N GLU A 34 -0.76 -3.52 -0.35
CA GLU A 34 -0.35 -4.66 0.48
C GLU A 34 -0.40 -4.33 1.97
N TYR A 35 -0.04 -3.11 2.39
CA TYR A 35 -0.23 -2.65 3.76
C TYR A 35 -1.70 -2.71 4.20
N VAL A 36 -2.62 -2.23 3.36
CA VAL A 36 -4.07 -2.32 3.64
C VAL A 36 -4.52 -3.78 3.75
N VAL A 37 -4.06 -4.63 2.84
CA VAL A 37 -4.33 -6.07 2.84
C VAL A 37 -3.88 -6.71 4.15
N ASP A 38 -2.66 -6.41 4.60
CA ASP A 38 -2.12 -6.98 5.83
C ASP A 38 -2.91 -6.54 7.06
N ARG A 39 -3.29 -5.25 7.14
CA ARG A 39 -4.14 -4.74 8.22
C ARG A 39 -5.50 -5.42 8.29
N VAL A 40 -6.17 -5.61 7.15
CA VAL A 40 -7.46 -6.32 7.11
C VAL A 40 -7.30 -7.77 7.54
N SER A 41 -6.23 -8.42 7.07
CA SER A 41 -5.97 -9.83 7.36
C SER A 41 -5.69 -10.05 8.84
N GLU A 42 -4.93 -9.15 9.47
CA GLU A 42 -4.68 -9.17 10.90
C GLU A 42 -6.00 -9.03 11.69
N ALA A 43 -6.85 -8.05 11.35
CA ALA A 43 -8.14 -7.86 12.01
C ALA A 43 -9.05 -9.10 11.89
N VAL A 44 -9.14 -9.69 10.69
CA VAL A 44 -9.96 -10.89 10.44
C VAL A 44 -9.41 -12.10 11.18
N ASN A 45 -8.09 -12.31 11.16
CA ASN A 45 -7.47 -13.45 11.85
C ASN A 45 -7.67 -13.37 13.37
N ASN A 46 -7.53 -12.16 13.94
CA ASN A 46 -7.77 -11.93 15.36
C ASN A 46 -9.23 -12.22 15.72
N ALA A 47 -10.19 -11.73 14.92
CA ALA A 47 -11.61 -11.99 15.14
C ALA A 47 -11.99 -13.48 15.04
N LEU A 48 -11.41 -14.21 14.06
CA LEU A 48 -11.63 -15.65 13.92
C LEU A 48 -11.04 -16.45 15.09
N ALA A 49 -9.86 -16.06 15.57
CA ALA A 49 -9.21 -16.68 16.72
C ALA A 49 -10.03 -16.48 18.01
N SER A 50 -10.53 -15.27 18.25
CA SER A 50 -11.41 -14.96 19.39
C SER A 50 -12.73 -15.73 19.34
N GLY A 51 -13.27 -15.98 18.13
CA GLY A 51 -14.49 -16.75 17.91
C GLY A 51 -14.34 -18.27 18.04
N GLY A 52 -13.15 -18.79 18.38
CA GLY A 52 -12.89 -20.22 18.48
C GLY A 52 -12.96 -20.96 17.12
N VAL A 53 -13.02 -20.22 16.02
CA VAL A 53 -12.98 -20.80 14.67
C VAL A 53 -11.52 -21.15 14.38
N LYS A 54 -11.27 -22.38 13.92
CA LYS A 54 -9.91 -22.79 13.54
C LYS A 54 -9.37 -21.79 12.53
N SER A 55 -8.21 -21.23 12.84
CA SER A 55 -7.48 -20.34 11.95
C SER A 55 -7.38 -21.01 10.57
N PHE A 56 -8.03 -20.41 9.59
CA PHE A 56 -7.87 -20.84 8.21
C PHE A 56 -6.45 -20.44 7.80
N THR A 57 -5.62 -21.41 7.44
CA THR A 57 -4.27 -21.10 6.94
C THR A 57 -4.41 -20.36 5.61
N TRP A 58 -4.30 -19.05 5.67
CA TRP A 58 -4.44 -18.21 4.50
C TRP A 58 -3.27 -18.47 3.55
N THR A 59 -3.55 -19.18 2.46
CA THR A 59 -2.51 -19.54 1.50
C THR A 59 -1.99 -18.29 0.78
N THR A 60 -0.74 -18.33 0.32
CA THR A 60 -0.17 -17.26 -0.53
C THR A 60 -1.07 -16.93 -1.72
N LEU A 61 -1.75 -17.93 -2.28
CA LEU A 61 -2.68 -17.74 -3.39
C LEU A 61 -3.95 -16.96 -2.97
N CYS A 62 -4.50 -17.24 -1.79
CA CYS A 62 -5.64 -16.50 -1.25
C CYS A 62 -5.27 -15.02 -1.03
N ARG A 63 -4.10 -14.76 -0.40
CA ARG A 63 -3.60 -13.39 -0.21
C ARG A 63 -3.43 -12.63 -1.52
N ARG A 64 -2.82 -13.26 -2.54
CA ARG A 64 -2.65 -12.65 -3.86
C ARG A 64 -3.98 -12.32 -4.56
N ARG A 65 -4.96 -13.22 -4.47
CA ARG A 65 -6.30 -12.98 -5.03
C ARG A 65 -7.01 -11.83 -4.32
N PHE A 66 -6.94 -11.80 -3.00
CA PHE A 66 -7.51 -10.72 -2.21
C PHE A 66 -6.85 -9.38 -2.51
N SER A 67 -5.51 -9.31 -2.55
CA SER A 67 -4.78 -8.09 -2.93
C SER A 67 -5.14 -7.58 -4.34
N SER A 68 -5.20 -8.48 -5.32
CA SER A 68 -5.64 -8.14 -6.68
C SER A 68 -7.08 -7.62 -6.70
N TRP A 69 -7.96 -8.19 -5.88
CA TRP A 69 -9.35 -7.76 -5.75
C TRP A 69 -9.45 -6.39 -5.08
N VAL A 70 -8.71 -6.14 -4.00
CA VAL A 70 -8.61 -4.83 -3.34
C VAL A 70 -8.14 -3.76 -4.33
N SER A 71 -7.07 -4.03 -5.08
CA SER A 71 -6.56 -3.10 -6.11
C SER A 71 -7.62 -2.80 -7.17
N THR A 72 -8.35 -3.82 -7.63
CA THR A 72 -9.44 -3.66 -8.61
C THR A 72 -10.58 -2.81 -8.06
N VAL A 73 -11.00 -3.04 -6.81
CA VAL A 73 -12.08 -2.27 -6.18
C VAL A 73 -11.67 -0.82 -6.01
N LEU A 74 -10.48 -0.55 -5.47
CA LEU A 74 -9.98 0.81 -5.26
C LEU A 74 -9.89 1.58 -6.59
N SER A 75 -9.38 0.94 -7.65
CA SER A 75 -9.29 1.55 -8.97
C SER A 75 -10.66 1.82 -9.59
N ARG A 76 -11.58 0.85 -9.58
CA ARG A 76 -12.90 0.98 -10.20
C ARG A 76 -13.86 1.91 -9.45
N ALA A 77 -13.64 2.09 -8.15
CA ALA A 77 -14.40 3.03 -7.33
C ALA A 77 -13.71 4.39 -7.20
N GLU A 78 -12.59 4.62 -7.91
CA GLU A 78 -11.82 5.87 -7.93
C GLU A 78 -11.47 6.36 -6.52
N ILE A 79 -11.09 5.41 -5.65
CA ILE A 79 -10.80 5.69 -4.25
C ILE A 79 -9.46 6.41 -4.12
N THR A 80 -9.46 7.48 -3.34
CA THR A 80 -8.28 8.25 -2.98
C THR A 80 -7.70 7.78 -1.65
N LEU A 81 -6.41 8.06 -1.41
CA LEU A 81 -5.75 7.69 -0.15
C LEU A 81 -6.44 8.27 1.10
N PRO A 82 -6.93 9.52 1.15
CA PRO A 82 -7.69 10.03 2.31
C PRO A 82 -8.87 9.15 2.68
N THR A 83 -9.58 8.60 1.70
CA THR A 83 -10.68 7.66 1.93
C THR A 83 -10.18 6.34 2.50
N VAL A 84 -9.04 5.84 2.02
CA VAL A 84 -8.38 4.65 2.57
C VAL A 84 -7.92 4.87 4.02
N LEU A 85 -7.39 6.06 4.35
CA LEU A 85 -7.00 6.42 5.72
C LEU A 85 -8.20 6.38 6.68
N VAL A 86 -9.36 6.89 6.26
CA VAL A 86 -10.60 6.77 7.03
C VAL A 86 -11.05 5.32 7.15
N ALA A 87 -10.96 4.53 6.08
CA ALA A 87 -11.29 3.11 6.13
C ALA A 87 -10.37 2.32 7.08
N LEU A 88 -9.08 2.66 7.14
CA LEU A 88 -8.13 2.07 8.09
C LEU A 88 -8.43 2.48 9.53
N ALA A 89 -8.78 3.74 9.78
CA ALA A 89 -9.24 4.20 11.11
C ALA A 89 -10.51 3.45 11.57
N TYR A 90 -11.44 3.20 10.65
CA TYR A 90 -12.63 2.38 10.92
C TYR A 90 -12.26 0.92 11.16
N LEU A 91 -11.30 0.38 10.43
CA LEU A 91 -10.81 -0.98 10.64
C LEU A 91 -10.21 -1.16 12.04
N ASP A 92 -9.36 -0.24 12.49
CA ASP A 92 -8.74 -0.29 13.82
C ASP A 92 -9.79 -0.20 14.93
N ARG A 93 -10.85 0.59 14.74
CA ARG A 93 -11.98 0.69 15.66
C ARG A 93 -12.86 -0.56 15.67
N ALA A 94 -13.10 -1.15 14.50
CA ALA A 94 -13.93 -2.33 14.35
C ALA A 94 -13.23 -3.60 14.82
N ALA A 95 -11.91 -3.71 14.63
CA ALA A 95 -11.13 -4.91 14.89
C ALA A 95 -11.41 -5.61 16.23
N PRO A 96 -11.47 -4.93 17.39
CA PRO A 96 -11.79 -5.57 18.67
C PRO A 96 -13.25 -6.06 18.78
N GLU A 97 -14.18 -5.42 18.06
CA GLU A 97 -15.62 -5.71 18.13
C GLU A 97 -16.08 -6.71 17.04
N LEU A 98 -15.19 -7.08 16.11
CA LEU A 98 -15.52 -7.98 15.01
C LEU A 98 -15.88 -9.39 15.49
N CYS A 99 -17.10 -9.80 15.18
CA CYS A 99 -17.58 -11.17 15.39
C CYS A 99 -17.80 -11.88 14.04
N ILE A 100 -16.84 -12.72 13.62
CA ILE A 100 -16.91 -13.40 12.31
C ILE A 100 -17.46 -14.81 12.46
N ALA A 101 -18.77 -14.97 12.24
CA ALA A 101 -19.43 -16.28 12.27
C ALA A 101 -19.22 -17.11 10.99
N ARG A 102 -18.97 -16.45 9.85
CA ARG A 102 -18.77 -17.10 8.54
C ARG A 102 -17.46 -16.66 7.91
N GLN A 103 -16.61 -17.63 7.56
CA GLN A 103 -15.32 -17.38 6.93
C GLN A 103 -15.43 -16.98 5.45
N ASP A 104 -16.54 -17.31 4.79
CA ASP A 104 -16.77 -16.96 3.39
C ASP A 104 -16.64 -15.45 3.19
N TRP A 105 -15.69 -15.09 2.33
CA TRP A 105 -15.42 -13.70 1.95
C TRP A 105 -15.16 -12.78 3.15
N ALA A 106 -14.67 -13.30 4.28
CA ALA A 106 -14.53 -12.51 5.51
C ALA A 106 -13.60 -11.30 5.31
N HIS A 107 -12.48 -11.48 4.62
CA HIS A 107 -11.52 -10.41 4.30
C HIS A 107 -12.16 -9.34 3.40
N GLU A 108 -12.85 -9.78 2.36
CA GLU A 108 -13.53 -8.92 1.41
C GLU A 108 -14.69 -8.15 2.05
N ARG A 109 -15.47 -8.79 2.92
CA ARG A 109 -16.58 -8.15 3.64
C ARG A 109 -16.07 -7.11 4.64
N VAL A 110 -15.04 -7.42 5.42
CA VAL A 110 -14.46 -6.48 6.39
C VAL A 110 -13.84 -5.29 5.66
N PHE A 111 -13.00 -5.52 4.65
CA PHE A 111 -12.42 -4.45 3.83
C PHE A 111 -13.49 -3.58 3.18
N LEU A 112 -14.48 -4.20 2.54
CA LEU A 112 -15.50 -3.46 1.80
C LEU A 112 -16.41 -2.67 2.73
N GLY A 113 -16.75 -3.21 3.90
CA GLY A 113 -17.55 -2.52 4.90
C GLY A 113 -16.88 -1.23 5.35
N THR A 114 -15.60 -1.29 5.74
CA THR A 114 -14.86 -0.10 6.18
C THR A 114 -14.66 0.90 5.03
N LEU A 115 -14.38 0.41 3.82
CA LEU A 115 -14.20 1.26 2.65
C LEU A 115 -15.49 1.97 2.21
N VAL A 116 -16.63 1.27 2.19
CA VAL A 116 -17.93 1.86 1.82
C VAL A 116 -18.31 2.94 2.84
N CYS A 117 -18.19 2.64 4.14
CA CYS A 117 -18.46 3.62 5.19
C CYS A 117 -17.53 4.84 5.07
N GLY A 118 -16.23 4.60 4.89
CA GLY A 118 -15.25 5.67 4.74
C GLY A 118 -15.51 6.54 3.52
N SER A 119 -15.79 5.94 2.36
CA SER A 119 -16.11 6.68 1.13
C SER A 119 -17.37 7.52 1.25
N LYS A 120 -18.41 7.01 1.92
CA LYS A 120 -19.64 7.79 2.16
C LYS A 120 -19.44 8.90 3.18
N TYR A 121 -18.51 8.73 4.11
CA TYR A 121 -18.18 9.74 5.11
C TYR A 121 -17.33 10.88 4.55
N THR A 122 -16.39 10.59 3.65
CA THR A 122 -15.42 11.58 3.15
C THR A 122 -15.86 12.34 1.90
N ASN A 123 -16.89 11.89 1.19
CA ASN A 123 -17.27 12.47 -0.11
C ASN A 123 -18.72 12.99 -0.11
N ASP A 124 -18.90 14.25 -0.52
CA ASP A 124 -20.23 14.89 -0.67
C ASP A 124 -21.12 14.14 -1.68
N ALA A 125 -20.50 13.56 -2.71
CA ALA A 125 -21.13 12.64 -3.65
C ALA A 125 -20.41 11.29 -3.58
N SER A 126 -21.12 10.27 -3.12
CA SER A 126 -20.58 8.92 -2.97
C SER A 126 -21.31 7.90 -3.86
N LEU A 127 -20.62 6.80 -4.16
CA LEU A 127 -21.19 5.72 -4.96
C LEU A 127 -22.38 5.08 -4.25
N LYS A 128 -23.49 4.95 -4.97
CA LYS A 128 -24.66 4.17 -4.53
C LYS A 128 -24.32 2.68 -4.51
N ASN A 129 -25.02 1.90 -3.70
CA ASN A 129 -24.76 0.45 -3.53
C ASN A 129 -24.85 -0.35 -4.85
N GLY A 130 -25.59 0.14 -5.85
CA GLY A 130 -25.61 -0.45 -7.19
C GLY A 130 -24.28 -0.29 -7.94
N HIS A 131 -23.60 0.85 -7.80
CA HIS A 131 -22.28 1.08 -8.40
C HIS A 131 -21.19 0.30 -7.67
N TRP A 132 -21.25 0.23 -6.33
CA TRP A 132 -20.37 -0.64 -5.55
C TRP A 132 -20.44 -2.11 -5.99
N ALA A 133 -21.64 -2.62 -6.31
CA ALA A 133 -21.80 -3.97 -6.84
C ALA A 133 -21.05 -4.16 -8.17
N ILE A 134 -21.08 -3.14 -9.05
CA ILE A 134 -20.32 -3.15 -10.30
C ILE A 134 -18.82 -3.17 -10.02
N CYS A 135 -18.32 -2.28 -9.14
CA CYS A 135 -16.90 -2.17 -8.80
C CYS A 135 -16.33 -3.48 -8.23
N THR A 136 -17.07 -4.13 -7.33
CA THR A 136 -16.63 -5.38 -6.66
C THR A 136 -16.70 -6.61 -7.56
N GLY A 137 -17.67 -6.67 -8.47
CA GLY A 137 -17.88 -7.81 -9.39
C GLY A 137 -18.33 -9.12 -8.73
N VAL A 138 -18.34 -9.20 -7.40
CA VAL A 138 -18.64 -10.42 -6.62
C VAL A 138 -19.84 -10.25 -5.68
N PHE A 139 -20.13 -9.02 -5.23
CA PHE A 139 -21.23 -8.73 -4.32
C PHE A 139 -22.37 -8.01 -5.04
N GLY A 140 -23.60 -8.48 -4.85
CA GLY A 140 -24.79 -7.80 -5.35
C GLY A 140 -25.14 -6.58 -4.52
N ARG A 141 -26.02 -5.71 -5.05
CA ARG A 141 -26.48 -4.49 -4.34
C ARG A 141 -26.99 -4.76 -2.91
N ARG A 142 -27.70 -5.87 -2.72
CA ARG A 142 -28.24 -6.28 -1.41
C ARG A 142 -27.12 -6.68 -0.44
N ASP A 143 -26.09 -7.36 -0.94
CA ASP A 143 -24.93 -7.76 -0.16
C ASP A 143 -24.15 -6.53 0.29
N ILE A 144 -23.88 -5.57 -0.62
CA ILE A 144 -23.24 -4.29 -0.27
C ILE A 144 -24.00 -3.59 0.85
N GLY A 145 -25.33 -3.48 0.72
CA GLY A 145 -26.15 -2.85 1.76
C GLY A 145 -26.14 -3.60 3.08
N ARG A 146 -26.02 -4.94 3.07
CA ARG A 146 -25.88 -5.73 4.30
C ARG A 146 -24.51 -5.50 4.94
N ILE A 147 -23.43 -5.61 4.16
CA ILE A 147 -22.05 -5.40 4.61
C ILE A 147 -21.89 -4.02 5.24
N GLU A 148 -22.46 -2.98 4.60
CA GLU A 148 -22.46 -1.62 5.12
C GLU A 148 -23.17 -1.53 6.48
N ARG A 149 -24.40 -2.06 6.60
CA ARG A 149 -25.15 -2.01 7.86
C ARG A 149 -24.45 -2.80 8.98
N GLU A 150 -23.96 -3.99 8.69
CA GLU A 150 -23.19 -4.80 9.64
C GLU A 150 -21.94 -4.05 10.11
N MET A 151 -21.22 -3.37 9.22
CA MET A 151 -20.07 -2.55 9.62
C MET A 151 -20.46 -1.35 10.49
N LEU A 152 -21.57 -0.66 10.16
CA LEU A 152 -22.07 0.46 10.96
C LEU A 152 -22.51 0.01 12.36
N GLU A 153 -23.07 -1.19 12.48
CA GLU A 153 -23.40 -1.82 13.76
C GLU A 153 -22.13 -2.11 14.58
N VAL A 154 -21.09 -2.71 13.95
CA VAL A 154 -19.79 -2.95 14.60
C VAL A 154 -19.12 -1.65 15.05
N LEU A 155 -19.24 -0.58 14.27
CA LEU A 155 -18.69 0.74 14.62
C LEU A 155 -19.55 1.50 15.65
N GLU A 156 -20.71 0.97 16.03
CA GLU A 156 -21.72 1.64 16.86
C GLU A 156 -22.05 3.06 16.37
N TRP A 157 -22.07 3.25 15.04
CA TRP A 157 -22.26 4.56 14.39
C TRP A 157 -21.25 5.65 14.78
N ARG A 158 -20.13 5.28 15.42
CA ARG A 158 -19.05 6.20 15.76
C ARG A 158 -18.19 6.43 14.52
N LEU A 159 -18.61 7.34 13.67
CA LEU A 159 -17.96 7.64 12.37
C LEU A 159 -16.99 8.80 12.41
N SER A 160 -16.97 9.60 13.48
CA SER A 160 -16.01 10.69 13.62
C SER A 160 -14.58 10.17 13.54
N VAL A 161 -13.76 10.84 12.74
CA VAL A 161 -12.32 10.57 12.59
C VAL A 161 -11.55 11.78 13.10
N CYS A 162 -10.53 11.54 13.90
CA CYS A 162 -9.58 12.57 14.32
C CYS A 162 -8.18 12.29 13.75
N GLU A 163 -7.30 13.30 13.81
CA GLU A 163 -5.93 13.19 13.29
C GLU A 163 -5.17 12.00 13.87
N ARG A 164 -5.35 11.72 15.17
CA ARG A 164 -4.73 10.59 15.84
C ARG A 164 -5.07 9.25 15.19
N ASP A 165 -6.32 9.08 14.75
CA ASP A 165 -6.78 7.83 14.13
C ASP A 165 -6.08 7.63 12.77
N VAL A 166 -5.81 8.71 12.04
CA VAL A 166 -5.09 8.68 10.75
C VAL A 166 -3.59 8.49 10.97
N LEU A 167 -3.00 9.22 11.92
CA LEU A 167 -1.57 9.19 12.22
C LEU A 167 -1.10 7.85 12.79
N ALA A 168 -2.01 7.04 13.33
CA ALA A 168 -1.72 5.65 13.73
C ALA A 168 -1.14 4.82 12.56
N HIS A 169 -1.48 5.16 11.31
CA HIS A 169 -1.00 4.46 10.12
C HIS A 169 0.20 5.15 9.44
N HIS A 170 0.65 6.31 9.92
CA HIS A 170 1.73 7.11 9.29
C HIS A 170 2.99 6.28 9.06
N GLN A 171 3.53 5.67 10.11
CA GLN A 171 4.78 4.92 10.01
C GLN A 171 4.68 3.73 9.04
N GLY A 172 3.56 3.00 9.07
CA GLY A 172 3.34 1.84 8.22
C GLY A 172 3.25 2.23 6.74
N LEU A 173 2.50 3.28 6.44
CA LEU A 173 2.32 3.79 5.09
C LEU A 173 3.58 4.43 4.52
N MET A 174 4.34 5.19 5.33
CA MET A 174 5.61 5.76 4.90
C MET A 174 6.64 4.68 4.55
N ARG A 175 6.67 3.58 5.30
CA ARG A 175 7.51 2.43 4.97
C ARG A 175 7.11 1.80 3.64
N ALA A 176 5.81 1.51 3.47
CA ALA A 176 5.28 0.94 2.23
C ALA A 176 5.54 1.85 1.02
N ALA A 177 5.31 3.16 1.15
CA ALA A 177 5.58 4.13 0.10
C ALA A 177 7.09 4.24 -0.24
N GLY A 178 7.96 4.14 0.78
CA GLY A 178 9.41 4.16 0.62
C GLY A 178 9.98 2.95 -0.15
N GLU A 179 9.32 1.79 -0.08
CA GLU A 179 9.71 0.62 -0.87
C GLU A 179 9.66 0.91 -2.37
N VAL A 180 8.62 1.62 -2.82
CA VAL A 180 8.49 2.03 -4.24
C VAL A 180 9.69 2.85 -4.69
N ALA A 181 10.13 3.81 -3.87
CA ALA A 181 11.30 4.63 -4.17
C ALA A 181 12.61 3.82 -4.19
N ALA A 182 12.71 2.75 -3.37
CA ALA A 182 13.86 1.85 -3.37
C ALA A 182 13.94 1.02 -4.66
N TRP A 183 12.81 0.54 -5.19
CA TRP A 183 12.75 -0.20 -6.47
C TRP A 183 12.99 0.71 -7.69
N GLN A 184 12.67 1.99 -7.58
CA GLN A 184 12.89 2.97 -8.65
C GLN A 184 14.33 3.51 -8.72
N ARG A 185 15.20 3.22 -7.74
CA ARG A 185 16.62 3.56 -7.84
C ARG A 185 17.30 2.69 -8.91
N PRO A 186 17.84 3.26 -10.00
CA PRO A 186 18.60 2.48 -10.97
C PRO A 186 19.83 1.86 -10.29
N GLN A 187 20.03 0.54 -10.43
CA GLN A 187 21.19 -0.21 -9.91
C GLN A 187 22.53 0.13 -10.61
N HIS A 188 22.70 1.34 -11.17
CA HIS A 188 23.86 1.69 -11.99
C HIS A 188 25.12 2.17 -11.23
N GLN A 189 25.21 1.93 -9.92
CA GLN A 189 26.43 2.20 -9.16
C GLN A 189 26.74 1.06 -8.17
N ARG A 190 27.05 -0.13 -8.70
CA ARG A 190 27.78 -1.16 -7.95
C ARG A 190 28.92 -1.75 -8.76
N THR A 191 29.81 -0.91 -9.28
CA THR A 191 31.22 -1.27 -9.56
C THR A 191 32.05 0.00 -9.70
N ALA A 192 32.66 0.48 -8.62
CA ALA A 192 33.97 1.15 -8.65
C ALA A 192 34.29 1.77 -7.29
N SER A 193 35.11 1.07 -6.51
CA SER A 193 36.03 1.59 -5.47
C SER A 193 36.55 0.37 -4.70
N THR A 194 37.83 0.10 -4.47
CA THR A 194 39.09 0.83 -4.65
C THR A 194 40.19 -0.13 -4.19
N SER A 195 41.35 -0.14 -4.82
CA SER A 195 42.58 -0.56 -4.14
C SER A 195 43.70 0.36 -4.58
N SER A 196 43.95 1.38 -3.76
CA SER A 196 45.08 2.30 -3.85
C SER A 196 45.90 2.20 -2.56
N THR A 197 47.12 1.70 -2.67
CA THR A 197 48.18 1.89 -1.66
C THR A 197 49.54 1.83 -2.32
N GLY A 198 50.37 2.86 -2.13
CA GLY A 198 51.83 2.72 -2.10
C GLY A 198 52.62 3.49 -3.16
N SER A 199 53.48 4.39 -2.70
CA SER A 199 54.32 5.36 -3.42
C SER A 199 55.59 4.80 -4.12
N LEU A 200 56.12 5.61 -5.05
CA LEU A 200 57.39 5.61 -5.85
C LEU A 200 58.72 5.41 -5.05
N PRO A 201 59.97 5.38 -5.62
CA PRO A 201 60.46 5.49 -7.02
C PRO A 201 61.62 4.50 -7.44
N GLY A 202 61.97 4.44 -8.75
CA GLY A 202 63.36 4.21 -9.19
C GLY A 202 63.66 3.12 -10.25
N LEU A 203 64.48 3.52 -11.24
CA LEU A 203 65.36 2.73 -12.14
C LEU A 203 64.85 2.26 -13.53
N SER A 204 65.27 3.05 -14.53
CA SER A 204 65.95 2.73 -15.81
C SER A 204 65.38 1.72 -16.83
N PRO A 205 65.44 2.03 -18.15
CA PRO A 205 64.92 1.17 -19.23
C PRO A 205 65.97 0.18 -19.75
N PRO A 206 65.55 -0.87 -20.48
CA PRO A 206 66.00 -0.97 -21.87
C PRO A 206 65.02 -1.60 -22.88
N SER A 207 65.14 -1.13 -24.13
CA SER A 207 65.17 -1.86 -25.41
C SER A 207 63.97 -2.70 -25.90
N SER A 208 63.39 -2.28 -27.03
CA SER A 208 62.83 -3.16 -28.08
C SER A 208 63.97 -3.69 -28.98
N PRO A 209 63.75 -4.43 -30.09
CA PRO A 209 62.58 -5.19 -30.59
C PRO A 209 62.94 -6.62 -31.07
N GLU A 210 61.94 -7.48 -31.35
CA GLU A 210 62.11 -8.57 -32.36
C GLU A 210 60.74 -9.01 -32.94
N SER A 211 60.48 -8.63 -34.20
CA SER A 211 60.20 -9.48 -35.39
C SER A 211 59.71 -10.93 -35.13
N SER A 212 58.77 -11.59 -35.82
CA SER A 212 58.02 -11.47 -37.09
C SER A 212 56.97 -12.64 -37.08
N PRO A 213 56.44 -13.15 -38.21
CA PRO A 213 55.36 -12.58 -39.01
C PRO A 213 54.09 -13.46 -39.05
N SER A 214 53.04 -12.82 -39.58
CA SER A 214 51.74 -13.38 -39.98
C SER A 214 51.84 -14.43 -41.09
N VAL A 215 51.13 -15.55 -40.93
CA VAL A 215 50.69 -16.46 -42.00
C VAL A 215 49.23 -16.83 -41.75
N SER A 216 48.38 -16.53 -42.73
CA SER A 216 46.98 -17.00 -42.82
C SER A 216 46.91 -18.40 -43.44
N PRO A 217 45.80 -19.13 -43.21
CA PRO A 217 45.16 -19.78 -44.35
C PRO A 217 43.63 -19.58 -44.42
N ARG A 218 43.14 -19.66 -45.66
CA ARG A 218 41.75 -19.64 -46.10
C ARG A 218 40.94 -20.81 -45.54
N THR A 219 39.68 -20.54 -45.24
CA THR A 219 38.59 -21.52 -45.22
C THR A 219 38.05 -21.77 -46.65
N PRO A 220 37.55 -22.98 -46.94
CA PRO A 220 36.74 -23.27 -48.12
C PRO A 220 35.36 -22.62 -48.08
#